data_AF-A0A5J4YT79-F1
#
_entry.id   AF-A0A5J4YT79-F1
#
_cell.length_a   1.000
_cell.length_b   1.000
_cell.length_c   1.000
_cell.angle_alpha   90.00
_cell.angle_beta   90.00
_cell.angle_gamma   90.00
#
_symmetry.space_group_name_H-M   'P 1'
#
loop_
_entity.id
_entity.type
_entity.pdbx_description
1 polymer ?
#
loop_
_entity_poly.entity_id
_entity_poly.type
_entity_poly.pdbx_seq_one_letter_code
_entity_poly.pdbx_strand_id
1 'polypeptide(L)'
;MENSLELVKLLNVIQQLNENCAFVKEVNGYEILSFTKSECDEIMIEMEALESHCRGGNETGFSSSVSEDAARTALQTEAGDLVFNALLLCHILARDYSIDLNAAIQSVREKVTRRSPHVFPRTEGGEVEPASTRAEAEAIWQREKAKEH
;
A
#
# COMPACT_ATOMS: atom_id res chain seq x y z
N MET A 1 3.27 -13.35 11.70
CA MET A 1 3.49 -14.51 10.82
C MET A 1 2.21 -15.00 10.13
N GLU A 2 1.02 -14.49 10.48
CA GLU A 2 -0.24 -14.89 9.82
C GLU A 2 -0.43 -14.15 8.48
N ASN A 3 -0.10 -12.86 8.41
CA ASN A 3 -0.15 -12.05 7.17
C ASN A 3 0.70 -12.61 6.02
N SER A 4 1.80 -13.32 6.33
CA SER A 4 2.63 -13.93 5.28
C SER A 4 1.91 -15.06 4.56
N LEU A 5 0.92 -15.73 5.19
CA LEU A 5 0.18 -16.81 4.54
C LEU A 5 -0.84 -16.28 3.53
N GLU A 6 -1.62 -15.26 3.89
CA GLU A 6 -2.63 -14.68 2.99
C GLU A 6 -1.99 -13.97 1.79
N LEU A 7 -0.85 -13.30 1.98
CA LEU A 7 -0.10 -12.71 0.87
C LEU A 7 0.38 -13.78 -0.11
N VAL A 8 0.89 -14.92 0.38
CA VAL A 8 1.29 -16.04 -0.47
C VAL A 8 0.10 -16.63 -1.23
N LYS A 9 -1.07 -16.75 -0.58
CA LYS A 9 -2.30 -17.18 -1.26
C LYS A 9 -2.71 -16.21 -2.37
N LEU A 10 -2.64 -14.90 -2.14
CA LEU A 10 -2.94 -13.89 -3.16
C LEU A 10 -1.97 -13.95 -4.33
N LEU A 11 -0.67 -14.12 -4.07
CA LEU A 11 0.33 -14.32 -5.13
C LEU A 11 0.02 -15.57 -5.97
N ASN A 12 -0.45 -16.66 -5.34
CA ASN A 12 -0.90 -17.84 -6.07
C ASN A 12 -2.14 -17.55 -6.94
N VAL A 13 -3.09 -16.74 -6.45
CA VAL A 13 -4.25 -16.31 -7.26
C VAL A 13 -3.79 -15.50 -8.48
N ILE A 14 -2.86 -14.57 -8.33
CA ILE A 14 -2.31 -13.78 -9.44
C ILE A 14 -1.61 -14.68 -10.46
N GLN A 15 -0.84 -15.67 -10.00
CA GLN A 15 -0.24 -16.66 -10.89
C GLN A 15 -1.30 -17.44 -11.69
N GLN A 16 -2.38 -17.87 -11.03
CA GLN A 16 -3.48 -18.56 -11.70
C GLN A 16 -4.22 -17.66 -12.71
N LEU A 17 -4.41 -16.38 -12.39
CA LEU A 17 -4.98 -15.40 -13.32
C LEU A 17 -4.07 -15.24 -14.55
N ASN A 18 -2.76 -15.14 -14.36
CA ASN A 18 -1.82 -15.05 -15.47
C ASN A 18 -1.89 -16.25 -16.42
N GLU A 19 -1.99 -17.45 -15.86
CA GLU A 19 -2.05 -18.68 -16.65
C GLU A 19 -3.39 -18.84 -17.39
N ASN A 20 -4.49 -18.40 -16.77
CA ASN A 20 -5.84 -18.80 -17.19
C ASN A 20 -6.77 -17.65 -17.63
N CYS A 21 -6.42 -16.38 -17.42
CA CYS A 21 -7.28 -15.23 -17.72
C CYS A 21 -6.82 -14.48 -18.97
N ALA A 22 -7.69 -14.34 -19.98
CA ALA A 22 -7.39 -13.59 -21.20
C ALA A 22 -7.12 -12.10 -20.92
N PHE A 23 -7.90 -11.51 -20.02
CA PHE A 23 -7.71 -10.11 -19.63
C PHE A 23 -6.30 -9.86 -19.08
N VAL A 24 -5.83 -10.69 -18.14
CA VAL A 24 -4.47 -10.53 -17.56
C VAL A 24 -3.38 -10.76 -18.60
N LYS A 25 -3.63 -11.59 -19.63
CA LYS A 25 -2.68 -11.80 -20.74
C LYS A 25 -2.56 -10.59 -21.67
N GLU A 26 -3.57 -9.73 -21.73
CA GLU A 26 -3.64 -8.62 -22.70
C GLU A 26 -3.46 -7.24 -22.05
N VAL A 27 -3.95 -7.06 -20.82
CA VAL A 27 -3.90 -5.79 -20.09
C VAL A 27 -2.45 -5.29 -19.94
N ASN A 28 -2.24 -4.00 -20.13
CA ASN A 28 -0.92 -3.37 -19.98
C ASN A 28 -0.79 -2.58 -18.67
N GLY A 29 0.44 -2.19 -18.33
CA GLY A 29 0.73 -1.49 -17.08
C GLY A 29 -0.01 -0.16 -16.89
N TYR A 30 -0.30 0.58 -17.97
CA TYR A 30 -1.05 1.85 -17.88
C TYR A 30 -2.51 1.62 -17.47
N GLU A 31 -3.13 0.55 -17.96
CA GLU A 31 -4.51 0.19 -17.60
C GLU A 31 -4.58 -0.22 -16.13
N ILE A 32 -3.65 -1.05 -15.64
CA ILE A 32 -3.60 -1.42 -14.21
C ILE A 32 -3.37 -0.21 -13.32
N LEU A 33 -2.51 0.73 -13.73
CA LEU A 33 -2.31 1.99 -13.01
C LEU A 33 -3.59 2.84 -12.96
N SER A 34 -4.41 2.81 -14.01
CA SER A 34 -5.71 3.48 -14.02
C SER A 34 -6.66 2.87 -13.00
N PHE A 35 -6.74 1.54 -12.91
CA PHE A 35 -7.55 0.87 -11.87
C PHE A 35 -7.01 1.15 -10.47
N THR A 36 -5.69 1.06 -10.29
CA THR A 36 -5.01 1.40 -9.02
C THR A 36 -5.36 2.81 -8.54
N LYS A 37 -5.49 3.77 -9.47
CA LYS A 37 -5.93 5.13 -9.15
C LYS A 37 -7.40 5.17 -8.71
N SER A 38 -8.29 4.42 -9.38
CA SER A 38 -9.69 4.26 -8.94
C SER A 38 -9.76 3.75 -7.50
N GLU A 39 -9.00 2.69 -7.17
CA GLU A 39 -9.00 2.14 -5.79
C GLU A 39 -8.53 3.17 -4.75
N CYS A 40 -7.56 4.01 -5.12
CA CYS A 40 -7.12 5.09 -4.24
C CYS A 40 -8.23 6.12 -4.01
N ASP A 41 -8.99 6.47 -5.05
CA ASP A 41 -10.13 7.38 -4.96
C ASP A 41 -11.27 6.76 -4.12
N GLU A 42 -11.52 5.45 -4.26
CA GLU A 42 -12.52 4.69 -3.49
C GLU A 42 -12.12 4.59 -2.00
N ILE A 43 -10.86 4.29 -1.69
CA ILE A 43 -10.33 4.34 -0.31
C ILE A 43 -10.53 5.72 0.31
N MET A 44 -10.25 6.80 -0.43
CA MET A 44 -10.45 8.17 0.09
C MET A 44 -11.91 8.43 0.43
N ILE A 45 -12.85 8.00 -0.42
CA ILE A 45 -14.30 8.13 -0.18
C ILE A 45 -14.71 7.35 1.08
N GLU A 46 -14.26 6.11 1.24
CA GLU A 46 -14.61 5.28 2.40
C GLU A 46 -14.01 5.82 3.71
N MET A 47 -12.80 6.39 3.66
CA MET A 47 -12.22 7.10 4.81
C MET A 47 -13.05 8.32 5.21
N GLU A 48 -13.47 9.15 4.26
CA GLU A 48 -14.33 10.32 4.51
C GLU A 48 -15.69 9.92 5.09
N ALA A 49 -16.28 8.83 4.58
CA ALA A 49 -17.51 8.27 5.10
C ALA A 49 -17.34 7.84 6.57
N LEU A 50 -16.28 7.10 6.90
CA LEU A 50 -15.99 6.67 8.27
C LEU A 50 -15.77 7.84 9.23
N GLU A 51 -14.97 8.83 8.83
CA GLU A 51 -14.74 10.02 9.65
C GLU A 51 -16.03 10.79 9.91
N SER A 52 -16.91 10.88 8.93
CA SER A 52 -18.21 11.55 9.06
C SER A 52 -19.11 10.85 10.09
N HIS A 53 -19.07 9.52 10.17
CA HIS A 53 -19.77 8.75 11.21
C HIS A 53 -19.18 9.02 12.60
N CYS A 54 -17.85 9.07 12.74
CA CYS A 54 -17.20 9.37 14.01
C CYS A 54 -17.48 10.80 14.51
N ARG A 55 -17.62 11.77 13.59
CA ARG A 55 -17.91 13.18 13.92
C ARG A 55 -19.41 13.46 14.12
N GLY A 56 -20.30 12.68 13.51
CA GLY A 56 -21.75 12.85 13.52
C GLY A 56 -22.49 12.39 14.80
N GLY A 57 -21.77 12.20 15.91
CA GLY A 57 -22.37 11.83 17.20
C GLY A 57 -23.32 12.87 17.81
N ASN A 58 -23.44 14.06 17.23
CA ASN A 58 -24.45 15.06 17.58
C ASN A 58 -24.66 16.01 16.39
N GLU A 59 -25.94 16.27 16.07
CA GLU A 59 -26.45 17.34 15.20
C GLU A 59 -26.72 17.00 13.72
N THR A 60 -28.01 17.09 13.39
CA THR A 60 -28.70 16.94 12.09
C THR A 60 -29.22 15.53 11.76
N GLY A 61 -30.54 15.41 11.76
CA GLY A 61 -31.31 14.17 11.57
C GLY A 61 -31.32 13.64 10.13
N PHE A 62 -30.16 13.58 9.48
CA PHE A 62 -29.96 12.79 8.27
C PHE A 62 -29.14 11.56 8.64
N SER A 63 -29.84 10.48 8.99
CA SER A 63 -29.19 9.19 9.24
C SER A 63 -28.56 8.73 7.94
N SER A 64 -27.23 8.76 7.87
CA SER A 64 -26.51 7.79 7.03
C SER A 64 -27.10 6.41 7.36
N SER A 65 -27.58 5.70 6.35
CA SER A 65 -28.22 4.40 6.50
C SER A 65 -27.23 3.25 6.70
N VAL A 66 -25.93 3.55 6.71
CA VAL A 66 -24.84 2.58 6.76
C VAL A 66 -24.28 2.54 8.18
N SER A 67 -24.09 1.34 8.74
CA SER A 67 -23.47 1.18 10.07
C SER A 67 -21.96 1.41 10.00
N GLU A 68 -21.35 1.78 11.14
CA GLU A 68 -19.90 1.94 11.24
C GLU A 68 -19.14 0.65 10.85
N ASP A 69 -19.65 -0.52 11.26
CA ASP A 69 -19.07 -1.81 10.87
C ASP A 69 -19.12 -2.06 9.36
N ALA A 70 -20.21 -1.64 8.69
CA ALA A 70 -20.33 -1.76 7.25
C ALA A 70 -19.33 -0.83 6.54
N ALA A 71 -19.16 0.40 7.02
CA ALA A 71 -18.17 1.33 6.47
C ALA A 71 -16.72 0.85 6.69
N ARG A 72 -16.42 0.23 7.85
CA ARG A 72 -15.10 -0.39 8.08
C ARG A 72 -14.85 -1.57 7.14
N THR A 73 -15.88 -2.35 6.87
CA THR A 73 -15.81 -3.49 5.93
C THR A 73 -15.60 -3.01 4.50
N ALA A 74 -16.25 -1.92 4.08
CA ALA A 74 -16.03 -1.30 2.79
C ALA A 74 -14.58 -0.82 2.65
N LEU A 75 -14.08 -0.03 3.61
CA LEU A 75 -12.68 0.41 3.60
C LEU A 75 -11.68 -0.76 3.55
N GLN A 76 -11.95 -1.86 4.27
CA GLN A 76 -11.11 -3.06 4.21
C GLN A 76 -11.14 -3.72 2.82
N THR A 77 -12.26 -3.66 2.11
CA THR A 77 -12.42 -4.19 0.75
C THR A 77 -11.57 -3.38 -0.22
N GLU A 78 -11.71 -2.05 -0.23
CA GLU A 78 -10.94 -1.17 -1.11
C GLU A 78 -9.42 -1.24 -0.84
N ALA A 79 -9.02 -1.36 0.43
CA ALA A 79 -7.63 -1.60 0.78
C ALA A 79 -7.10 -2.94 0.23
N GLY A 80 -7.94 -3.97 0.16
CA GLY A 80 -7.62 -5.25 -0.46
C GLY A 80 -7.44 -5.13 -1.97
N ASP A 81 -8.32 -4.39 -2.64
CA ASP A 81 -8.27 -4.17 -4.10
C ASP A 81 -7.03 -3.35 -4.50
N LEU A 82 -6.63 -2.37 -3.68
CA LEU A 82 -5.36 -1.67 -3.87
C LEU A 82 -4.15 -2.63 -3.78
N VAL A 83 -4.14 -3.55 -2.81
CA VAL A 83 -3.07 -4.55 -2.67
C VAL A 83 -3.04 -5.50 -3.88
N PHE A 84 -4.21 -5.96 -4.33
CA PHE A 84 -4.34 -6.79 -5.53
C PHE A 84 -3.79 -6.08 -6.76
N ASN A 85 -4.23 -4.84 -7.02
CA ASN A 85 -3.79 -4.06 -8.17
C ASN A 85 -2.28 -3.76 -8.14
N ALA A 86 -1.71 -3.48 -6.97
CA ALA A 86 -0.27 -3.29 -6.83
C ALA A 86 0.54 -4.55 -7.18
N LEU A 87 0.11 -5.72 -6.72
CA LEU A 87 0.78 -6.99 -7.03
C LEU A 87 0.58 -7.41 -8.49
N LEU A 88 -0.63 -7.20 -9.04
CA LEU A 88 -0.91 -7.45 -10.45
C LEU A 88 -0.07 -6.52 -11.32
N LEU A 89 0.08 -5.24 -10.96
CA LEU A 89 0.97 -4.32 -11.67
C LEU A 89 2.41 -4.83 -11.68
N CYS A 90 2.94 -5.27 -10.54
CA CYS A 90 4.28 -5.85 -10.47
C CYS A 90 4.43 -7.05 -11.41
N HIS A 91 3.42 -7.92 -11.49
CA HIS A 91 3.40 -9.04 -12.42
C HIS A 91 3.42 -8.59 -13.89
N ILE A 92 2.58 -7.61 -14.26
CA ILE A 92 2.55 -7.06 -15.62
C ILE A 92 3.88 -6.38 -15.98
N LEU A 93 4.50 -5.66 -15.03
CA LEU A 93 5.82 -5.06 -15.24
C LEU A 93 6.93 -6.11 -15.40
N ALA A 94 6.84 -7.24 -14.70
CA ALA A 94 7.75 -8.36 -14.90
C ALA A 94 7.59 -8.97 -16.30
N ARG A 95 6.35 -9.16 -16.75
CA ARG A 95 6.03 -9.69 -18.10
C ARG A 95 6.51 -8.77 -19.22
N ASP A 96 6.19 -7.48 -19.14
CA ASP A 96 6.36 -6.54 -20.26
C ASP A 96 7.73 -5.87 -20.28
N TYR A 97 8.36 -5.70 -19.11
CA TYR A 97 9.59 -4.93 -18.95
C TYR A 97 10.71 -5.70 -18.23
N SER A 98 10.51 -7.00 -17.95
CA SER A 98 11.50 -7.85 -17.26
C SER A 98 11.93 -7.29 -15.90
N ILE A 99 11.03 -6.61 -15.18
CA ILE A 99 11.29 -6.10 -13.83
C ILE A 99 11.22 -7.27 -12.83
N ASP A 100 12.29 -7.47 -12.06
CA ASP A 100 12.31 -8.45 -10.98
C ASP A 100 11.65 -7.88 -9.71
N LEU A 101 10.53 -8.49 -9.31
CA LEU A 101 9.79 -8.12 -8.10
C LEU A 101 10.64 -8.27 -6.82
N ASN A 102 11.47 -9.31 -6.71
CA ASN A 102 12.33 -9.49 -5.54
C ASN A 102 13.36 -8.37 -5.45
N ALA A 103 13.97 -7.99 -6.58
CA ALA A 103 14.90 -6.88 -6.64
C ALA A 103 14.22 -5.54 -6.29
N ALA A 104 12.99 -5.30 -6.78
CA ALA A 104 12.21 -4.11 -6.46
C ALA A 104 11.87 -4.04 -4.95
N ILE A 105 11.41 -5.15 -4.35
CA ILE A 105 11.10 -5.25 -2.92
C ILE A 105 12.38 -5.08 -2.07
N GLN A 106 13.48 -5.70 -2.47
CA GLN A 106 14.78 -5.52 -1.82
C GLN A 106 15.22 -4.06 -1.85
N SER A 107 15.11 -3.41 -3.02
CA SER A 107 15.49 -2.00 -3.20
C SER A 107 14.68 -1.07 -2.30
N VAL A 108 13.35 -1.25 -2.21
CA VAL A 108 12.53 -0.42 -1.32
C VAL A 108 12.80 -0.72 0.15
N ARG A 109 13.02 -1.98 0.54
CA ARG A 109 13.41 -2.36 1.90
C ARG A 109 14.70 -1.64 2.31
N GLU A 110 15.75 -1.74 1.51
CA GLU A 110 17.04 -1.09 1.79
C GLU A 110 16.92 0.43 1.83
N LYS A 111 16.13 1.02 0.92
CA LYS A 111 15.86 2.46 0.88
C LYS A 111 15.15 2.95 2.15
N VAL A 112 14.09 2.27 2.58
CA VAL A 112 13.33 2.65 3.78
C VAL A 112 14.19 2.47 5.03
N THR A 113 14.91 1.35 5.16
CA THR A 113 15.82 1.12 6.28
C THR A 113 16.91 2.19 6.36
N ARG A 114 17.56 2.52 5.24
CA ARG A 114 18.60 3.54 5.17
C ARG A 114 18.09 4.95 5.52
N ARG A 115 16.89 5.32 5.05
CA ARG A 115 16.31 6.65 5.27
C ARG A 115 15.66 6.84 6.63
N SER A 116 15.53 5.76 7.40
CA SER A 116 14.96 5.78 8.75
C SER A 116 15.97 5.35 9.81
N PRO A 117 17.12 6.03 9.95
CA PRO A 117 18.10 5.72 11.00
C PRO A 117 17.55 5.97 12.42
N HIS A 118 16.40 6.67 12.52
CA HIS A 118 15.63 6.86 13.75
C HIS A 118 14.77 5.65 14.14
N VAL A 119 14.65 4.65 13.25
CA VAL A 119 13.94 3.38 13.51
C VAL A 119 14.92 2.20 13.42
N PHE A 120 15.80 2.21 12.43
CA PHE A 120 16.73 1.11 12.16
C PHE A 120 18.17 1.58 12.37
N PRO A 121 18.99 0.86 13.14
CA PRO A 121 20.38 1.25 13.32
C PRO A 121 21.15 1.13 12.00
N ARG A 122 22.15 2.00 11.81
CA ARG A 122 22.94 2.05 10.56
C ARG A 122 23.78 0.79 10.35
N THR A 123 24.13 0.12 11.44
CA THR A 123 24.82 -1.18 11.46
C THR A 123 24.05 -2.13 12.35
N GLU A 124 24.13 -3.42 12.05
CA GLU A 124 23.55 -4.45 12.91
C GLU A 124 24.09 -4.33 14.34
N GLY A 125 23.18 -4.24 15.33
CA GLY A 125 23.53 -4.03 16.73
C GLY A 125 23.97 -2.60 17.11
N GLY A 126 23.92 -1.63 16.19
CA GLY A 126 24.22 -0.22 16.48
C GLY A 126 23.06 0.52 17.18
N GLU A 127 23.31 1.77 17.56
CA GLU A 127 22.27 2.67 18.09
C GLU A 127 21.48 3.36 16.96
N VAL A 128 20.22 3.68 17.24
CA VAL A 128 19.37 4.51 16.39
C VAL A 128 19.63 5.99 16.66
N GLU A 129 19.29 6.85 15.71
CA GLU A 129 19.28 8.32 15.86
C GLU A 129 17.86 8.77 16.23
N PRO A 130 17.47 8.83 17.51
CA PRO A 130 16.06 8.97 17.89
C PRO A 130 15.43 10.25 17.35
N ALA A 131 14.16 10.15 16.96
CA ALA A 131 13.29 11.28 16.64
C ALA A 131 12.07 11.22 17.58
N SER A 132 11.84 12.29 18.33
CA SER A 132 10.72 12.41 19.27
C SER A 132 9.50 13.06 18.65
N THR A 133 9.66 13.72 17.49
CA THR A 133 8.57 14.39 16.78
C THR A 133 8.49 13.97 15.32
N ARG A 134 7.31 14.14 14.72
CA ARG A 134 7.11 13.97 13.27
C ARG A 134 8.07 14.83 12.46
N ALA A 135 8.27 16.08 12.88
CA ALA A 135 9.15 17.03 12.18
C ALA A 135 10.61 16.56 12.19
N GLU A 136 11.09 16.02 13.32
CA GLU A 136 12.43 15.43 13.41
C GLU A 136 12.58 14.20 12.50
N ALA A 137 11.61 13.28 12.53
CA ALA A 137 11.64 12.09 11.68
C ALA A 137 11.63 12.45 10.17
N GLU A 138 10.83 13.45 9.78
CA GLU A 138 10.77 13.96 8.42
C GLU A 138 12.07 14.65 8.01
N ALA A 139 12.66 15.47 8.89
CA ALA A 139 13.94 16.11 8.63
C ALA A 139 15.07 15.09 8.42
N ILE A 140 15.09 14.02 9.23
CA ILE A 140 16.02 12.89 9.05
C ILE A 140 15.81 12.23 7.69
N TRP A 141 14.56 11.90 7.33
CA TRP A 141 14.24 11.28 6.04
C TRP A 141 14.72 12.13 4.86
N GLN A 142 14.44 13.44 4.85
CA GLN A 142 14.88 14.34 3.78
C GLN A 142 16.40 14.46 3.72
N ARG A 143 17.08 14.51 4.87
CA ARG A 143 18.55 14.52 4.95
C ARG A 143 19.16 13.26 4.36
N GLU A 144 18.63 12.08 4.67
CA GLU A 144 19.14 10.82 4.09
C GLU A 144 18.80 10.71 2.60
N LYS A 145 17.60 11.14 2.18
CA LYS A 145 17.20 11.19 0.76
C LYS A 145 18.14 12.07 -0.08
N ALA A 146 18.62 13.19 0.47
CA ALA A 146 19.52 14.11 -0.23
C ALA A 146 20.90 13.51 -0.53
N LYS A 147 21.32 12.44 0.15
CA LYS A 147 22.60 11.74 -0.07
C LYS A 147 22.58 10.80 -1.27
N GLU A 148 21.42 10.55 -1.88
CA GLU A 148 21.20 9.56 -2.94
C GLU A 148 21.32 10.15 -4.36
N HIS A 149 22.12 11.20 -4.55
CA HIS A 149 22.41 11.79 -5.87
C HIS A 149 23.54 11.04 -6.59
#